data_AF-A0A9Q0E5B9-F1
#
_entry.id   AF-A0A9Q0E5B9-F1
#
_cell.length_a   1.000
_cell.length_b   1.000
_cell.length_c   1.000
_cell.angle_alpha   90.00
_cell.angle_beta   90.00
_cell.angle_gamma   90.00
#
_symmetry.space_group_name_H-M   'P 1'
#
loop_
_entity.id
_entity.type
_entity.pdbx_description
1 polymer ?
#
loop_
_entity_poly.entity_id
_entity_poly.type
_entity_poly.pdbx_seq_one_letter_code
_entity_poly.pdbx_strand_id
1 'polypeptide(L)'
;VKREMATLAAEKGVNSFKMFMAYKDVFMLSDPELYASFSQCKEIGGIAQVHAENGDLIAEGAKRMLALGITGPEGHEMCRPEAVEAEATQRAVTIAHAVNCPLYVVHVMSKSAAKVVAGARRDGRVVFGEPIAAGLGTDGTHCWHKDWAHAARDDLSLTGTDNCTFSVCQKALGKDDFTKIPNGVNGVEDRMSVIWEKGVHSGKMDENRFVAVTSSTAAKIFNFYPQKGRIAEGSDADLVVWDPTATRTISASTHHQAVDYNIFEGMVCHGVPLVTVSRGRVVYERGALTVEAGAGRFVPRPPFSEFVYKRVRQREQVRAVIREPYRGKVVSM
;
A
#
# COMPACT_ATOMS: atom_id res chain seq x y z
N VAL A 1 13.31 -1.23 -19.53
CA VAL A 1 12.97 -1.68 -18.16
C VAL A 1 14.18 -2.07 -17.30
N LYS A 2 14.83 -3.25 -17.44
CA LYS A 2 15.92 -3.71 -16.51
C LYS A 2 17.01 -2.66 -16.26
N ARG A 3 17.54 -2.06 -17.34
CA ARG A 3 18.57 -1.01 -17.27
C ARG A 3 18.08 0.26 -16.56
N GLU A 4 16.85 0.68 -16.83
CA GLU A 4 16.28 1.89 -16.20
C GLU A 4 16.04 1.68 -14.71
N MET A 5 15.62 0.47 -14.30
CA MET A 5 15.53 0.14 -12.87
C MET A 5 16.88 0.27 -12.17
N ALA A 6 17.96 -0.19 -12.81
CA ALA A 6 19.31 -0.04 -12.28
C ALA A 6 19.74 1.43 -12.17
N THR A 7 19.48 2.24 -13.21
CA THR A 7 19.72 3.70 -13.17
C THR A 7 18.91 4.39 -12.06
N LEU A 8 17.63 4.04 -11.91
CA LEU A 8 16.77 4.60 -10.87
C LEU A 8 17.29 4.30 -9.46
N ALA A 9 17.73 3.06 -9.23
CA ALA A 9 18.29 2.64 -7.94
C ALA A 9 19.66 3.25 -7.66
N ALA A 10 20.55 3.30 -8.65
CA ALA A 10 21.91 3.77 -8.48
C ALA A 10 22.00 5.30 -8.43
N GLU A 11 21.21 6.01 -9.24
CA GLU A 11 21.44 7.44 -9.49
C GLU A 11 20.28 8.35 -9.09
N LYS A 12 19.05 7.81 -8.99
CA LYS A 12 17.84 8.63 -8.78
C LYS A 12 17.24 8.47 -7.39
N GLY A 13 17.87 7.69 -6.50
CA GLY A 13 17.42 7.51 -5.13
C GLY A 13 16.09 6.74 -5.01
N VAL A 14 15.86 5.76 -5.88
CA VAL A 14 14.64 4.94 -5.90
C VAL A 14 14.97 3.49 -5.52
N ASN A 15 14.47 3.04 -4.38
CA ASN A 15 14.71 1.67 -3.88
C ASN A 15 13.43 0.82 -3.80
N SER A 16 12.37 1.21 -4.51
CA SER A 16 11.07 0.53 -4.48
C SER A 16 10.43 0.55 -5.86
N PHE A 17 9.97 -0.60 -6.35
CA PHE A 17 9.36 -0.74 -7.68
C PHE A 17 8.01 -1.42 -7.58
N LYS A 18 6.99 -0.88 -8.26
CA LYS A 18 5.60 -1.36 -8.19
C LYS A 18 5.26 -2.18 -9.43
N MET A 19 4.75 -3.39 -9.20
CA MET A 19 4.27 -4.33 -10.21
C MET A 19 2.78 -4.58 -10.00
N PHE A 20 2.08 -5.00 -11.06
CA PHE A 20 0.65 -5.26 -11.01
C PHE A 20 0.34 -6.70 -11.45
N MET A 21 -0.51 -7.37 -10.67
CA MET A 21 -1.13 -8.65 -11.04
C MET A 21 -2.57 -8.47 -11.55
N ALA A 22 -3.12 -7.28 -11.33
CA ALA A 22 -4.41 -6.80 -11.84
C ALA A 22 -4.22 -5.96 -13.11
N TYR A 23 -5.32 -5.41 -13.63
CA TYR A 23 -5.35 -4.55 -14.83
C TYR A 23 -4.80 -5.26 -16.07
N LYS A 24 -5.46 -6.36 -16.43
CA LYS A 24 -5.19 -7.12 -17.65
C LYS A 24 -5.11 -6.19 -18.87
N ASP A 25 -4.16 -6.45 -19.75
CA ASP A 25 -3.87 -5.70 -20.98
C ASP A 25 -3.39 -4.25 -20.79
N VAL A 26 -3.24 -3.76 -19.54
CA VAL A 26 -2.75 -2.41 -19.23
C VAL A 26 -1.45 -2.45 -18.44
N PHE A 27 -1.47 -3.06 -17.25
CA PHE A 27 -0.30 -3.10 -16.35
C PHE A 27 0.06 -4.51 -15.87
N MET A 28 -0.83 -5.49 -16.06
CA MET A 28 -0.66 -6.85 -15.55
C MET A 28 0.62 -7.50 -16.09
N LEU A 29 1.44 -8.02 -15.18
CA LEU A 29 2.56 -8.88 -15.49
C LEU A 29 2.19 -10.35 -15.29
N SER A 30 2.68 -11.20 -16.19
CA SER A 30 2.62 -12.66 -16.05
C SER A 30 3.61 -13.16 -14.98
N ASP A 31 3.43 -14.40 -14.51
CA ASP A 31 4.32 -14.98 -13.50
C ASP A 31 5.81 -15.03 -13.92
N PRO A 32 6.17 -15.36 -15.18
CA PRO A 32 7.56 -15.26 -15.64
C PRO A 32 8.12 -13.82 -15.59
N GLU A 33 7.30 -12.82 -15.92
CA GLU A 33 7.70 -11.41 -15.86
C GLU A 33 7.84 -10.93 -14.42
N LEU A 34 6.97 -11.38 -13.50
CA LEU A 34 7.12 -11.14 -12.06
C LEU A 34 8.39 -11.78 -11.53
N TYR A 35 8.69 -13.02 -11.92
CA TYR A 35 9.93 -13.71 -11.55
C TYR A 35 11.17 -12.91 -11.99
N ALA A 36 11.20 -12.46 -13.24
CA ALA A 36 12.29 -11.65 -13.77
C ALA A 36 12.39 -10.28 -13.08
N SER A 37 11.25 -9.62 -12.83
CA SER A 37 11.17 -8.31 -12.19
C SER A 37 11.61 -8.37 -10.72
N PHE A 38 11.19 -9.39 -9.98
CA PHE A 38 11.59 -9.61 -8.58
C PHE A 38 13.07 -9.98 -8.48
N SER A 39 13.58 -10.81 -9.40
CA SER A 39 15.01 -11.09 -9.50
C SER A 39 15.81 -9.80 -9.72
N GLN A 40 15.33 -8.92 -10.60
CA GLN A 40 15.99 -7.63 -10.84
C GLN A 40 15.90 -6.70 -9.62
N CYS A 41 14.75 -6.59 -8.95
CA CYS A 41 14.61 -5.80 -7.73
C CYS A 41 15.64 -6.22 -6.68
N LYS A 42 15.80 -7.53 -6.50
CA LYS A 42 16.82 -8.08 -5.61
C LYS A 42 18.25 -7.71 -6.04
N GLU A 43 18.58 -7.87 -7.32
CA GLU A 43 19.91 -7.56 -7.89
C GLU A 43 20.33 -6.10 -7.59
N ILE A 44 19.38 -5.17 -7.74
CA ILE A 44 19.63 -3.73 -7.54
C ILE A 44 19.37 -3.23 -6.10
N GLY A 45 19.03 -4.12 -5.17
CA GLY A 45 18.76 -3.75 -3.78
C GLY A 45 17.44 -3.01 -3.55
N GLY A 46 16.47 -3.13 -4.45
CA GLY A 46 15.13 -2.55 -4.32
C GLY A 46 14.09 -3.51 -3.76
N ILE A 47 13.11 -2.99 -3.01
CA ILE A 47 11.94 -3.77 -2.56
C ILE A 47 10.90 -3.87 -3.67
N ALA A 48 10.37 -5.07 -3.90
CA ALA A 48 9.29 -5.29 -4.85
C ALA A 48 7.94 -5.00 -4.20
N GLN A 49 7.20 -4.03 -4.72
CA GLN A 49 5.82 -3.73 -4.35
C GLN A 49 4.86 -4.38 -5.33
N VAL A 50 3.73 -4.93 -4.88
CA VAL A 50 2.76 -5.59 -5.77
C VAL A 50 1.33 -5.20 -5.47
N HIS A 51 0.58 -4.90 -6.53
CA HIS A 51 -0.88 -4.89 -6.52
C HIS A 51 -1.36 -6.32 -6.70
N ALA A 52 -1.83 -6.95 -5.61
CA ALA A 52 -2.04 -8.39 -5.54
C ALA A 52 -3.53 -8.78 -5.70
N GLU A 53 -4.05 -8.68 -6.92
CA GLU A 53 -5.34 -9.30 -7.28
C GLU A 53 -5.18 -10.06 -8.59
N ASN A 54 -5.98 -11.11 -8.81
CA ASN A 54 -5.91 -11.88 -10.05
C ASN A 54 -6.62 -11.14 -11.20
N GLY A 55 -5.84 -10.52 -12.09
CA GLY A 55 -6.37 -9.70 -13.19
C GLY A 55 -7.23 -10.46 -14.20
N ASP A 56 -6.98 -11.74 -14.43
CA ASP A 56 -7.83 -12.57 -15.31
C ASP A 56 -9.21 -12.80 -14.67
N LEU A 57 -9.25 -13.12 -13.37
CA LEU A 57 -10.51 -13.30 -12.65
C LEU A 57 -11.30 -12.00 -12.52
N ILE A 58 -10.63 -10.86 -12.30
CA ILE A 58 -11.27 -9.54 -12.31
C ILE A 58 -11.92 -9.28 -13.68
N ALA A 59 -11.19 -9.51 -14.78
CA ALA A 59 -11.69 -9.26 -16.12
C ALA A 59 -12.93 -10.10 -16.45
N GLU A 60 -12.92 -11.39 -16.13
CA GLU A 60 -14.07 -12.27 -16.34
C GLU A 60 -15.22 -11.98 -15.37
N GLY A 61 -14.91 -11.67 -14.11
CA GLY A 61 -15.88 -11.25 -13.10
C GLY A 61 -16.62 -9.98 -13.51
N ALA A 62 -15.90 -8.98 -14.02
CA ALA A 62 -16.48 -7.71 -14.44
C ALA A 62 -17.41 -7.89 -15.65
N LYS A 63 -16.97 -8.64 -16.67
CA LYS A 63 -17.82 -9.02 -17.82
C LYS A 63 -19.09 -9.72 -17.35
N ARG A 64 -18.97 -10.65 -16.40
CA ARG A 64 -20.11 -11.39 -15.85
C ARG A 64 -21.10 -10.46 -15.13
N MET A 65 -20.63 -9.56 -14.28
CA MET A 65 -21.52 -8.63 -13.56
C MET A 65 -22.30 -7.74 -14.53
N LEU A 66 -21.61 -7.16 -15.53
CA LEU A 66 -22.26 -6.36 -16.57
C LEU A 66 -23.27 -7.17 -17.39
N ALA A 67 -22.95 -8.42 -17.75
CA ALA A 67 -23.86 -9.31 -18.46
C ALA A 67 -25.13 -9.67 -17.66
N LEU A 68 -25.06 -9.62 -16.33
CA LEU A 68 -26.21 -9.77 -15.43
C LEU A 68 -27.01 -8.47 -15.23
N GLY A 69 -26.61 -7.38 -15.89
CA GLY A 69 -27.22 -6.06 -15.72
C GLY A 69 -26.78 -5.33 -14.44
N ILE A 70 -25.77 -5.83 -13.74
CA ILE A 70 -25.22 -5.19 -12.54
C ILE A 70 -24.18 -4.17 -12.99
N THR A 71 -24.60 -2.91 -13.05
CA THR A 71 -23.78 -1.78 -13.53
C THR A 71 -23.38 -0.80 -12.43
N GLY A 72 -23.94 -0.94 -11.23
CA GLY A 72 -23.64 -0.08 -10.09
C GLY A 72 -22.34 -0.45 -9.35
N PRO A 73 -21.89 0.39 -8.39
CA PRO A 73 -20.65 0.18 -7.64
C PRO A 73 -20.57 -1.16 -6.90
N GLU A 74 -21.70 -1.75 -6.51
CA GLU A 74 -21.75 -3.09 -5.93
C GLU A 74 -21.18 -4.17 -6.86
N GLY A 75 -21.35 -4.00 -8.18
CA GLY A 75 -20.75 -4.88 -9.19
C GLY A 75 -19.22 -4.88 -9.14
N HIS A 76 -18.63 -3.80 -8.64
CA HIS A 76 -17.19 -3.66 -8.49
C HIS A 76 -16.61 -4.41 -7.30
N GLU A 77 -17.39 -4.65 -6.24
CA GLU A 77 -16.98 -5.58 -5.16
C GLU A 77 -17.24 -7.02 -5.61
N MET A 78 -18.44 -7.28 -6.16
CA MET A 78 -18.88 -8.62 -6.55
C MET A 78 -18.00 -9.28 -7.62
N CYS A 79 -17.39 -8.49 -8.50
CA CYS A 79 -16.51 -9.03 -9.55
C CYS A 79 -15.14 -9.51 -9.04
N ARG A 80 -14.76 -9.12 -7.82
CA ARG A 80 -13.43 -9.36 -7.25
C ARG A 80 -13.51 -9.61 -5.73
N PRO A 81 -14.21 -10.67 -5.31
CA PRO A 81 -14.33 -11.01 -3.90
C PRO A 81 -12.95 -11.28 -3.28
N GLU A 82 -12.84 -11.21 -1.94
CA GLU A 82 -11.54 -11.28 -1.24
C GLU A 82 -10.62 -12.46 -1.60
N ALA A 83 -11.19 -13.58 -2.06
CA ALA A 83 -10.41 -14.73 -2.54
C ALA A 83 -9.51 -14.40 -3.74
N VAL A 84 -9.92 -13.45 -4.59
CA VAL A 84 -9.14 -12.96 -5.75
C VAL A 84 -7.88 -12.22 -5.29
N GLU A 85 -7.98 -11.43 -4.22
CA GLU A 85 -6.84 -10.76 -3.58
C GLU A 85 -5.92 -11.77 -2.87
N ALA A 86 -6.51 -12.69 -2.12
CA ALA A 86 -5.77 -13.69 -1.34
C ALA A 86 -4.94 -14.64 -2.23
N GLU A 87 -5.49 -15.09 -3.36
CA GLU A 87 -4.79 -15.94 -4.34
C GLU A 87 -3.54 -15.23 -4.86
N ALA A 88 -3.71 -14.03 -5.42
CA ALA A 88 -2.62 -13.26 -6.00
C ALA A 88 -1.57 -12.87 -4.94
N THR A 89 -2.00 -12.55 -3.72
CA THR A 89 -1.09 -12.31 -2.58
C THR A 89 -0.22 -13.54 -2.32
N GLN A 90 -0.81 -14.74 -2.25
CA GLN A 90 -0.06 -15.97 -2.02
C GLN A 90 0.89 -16.28 -3.17
N ARG A 91 0.45 -16.09 -4.42
CA ARG A 91 1.27 -16.29 -5.62
C ARG A 91 2.46 -15.34 -5.66
N ALA A 92 2.27 -14.04 -5.42
CA ALA A 92 3.36 -13.07 -5.33
C ALA A 92 4.39 -13.44 -4.25
N VAL A 93 3.93 -13.83 -3.07
CA VAL A 93 4.81 -14.29 -1.97
C VAL A 93 5.62 -15.50 -2.40
N THR A 94 5.01 -16.46 -3.10
CA THR A 94 5.69 -17.67 -3.58
C THR A 94 6.78 -17.34 -4.59
N ILE A 95 6.46 -16.51 -5.59
CA ILE A 95 7.44 -16.08 -6.63
C ILE A 95 8.59 -15.30 -5.99
N ALA A 96 8.29 -14.32 -5.12
CA ALA A 96 9.30 -13.52 -4.44
C ALA A 96 10.22 -14.38 -3.55
N HIS A 97 9.66 -15.38 -2.86
CA HIS A 97 10.44 -16.31 -2.07
C HIS A 97 11.38 -17.17 -2.94
N ALA A 98 10.91 -17.65 -4.10
CA ALA A 98 11.70 -18.47 -5.01
C ALA A 98 12.97 -17.76 -5.50
N VAL A 99 12.93 -16.43 -5.64
CA VAL A 99 14.09 -15.61 -6.03
C VAL A 99 14.77 -14.92 -4.85
N ASN A 100 14.35 -15.22 -3.60
CA ASN A 100 14.81 -14.55 -2.37
C ASN A 100 14.70 -13.00 -2.42
N CYS A 101 13.68 -12.47 -3.10
CA CYS A 101 13.42 -11.04 -3.19
C CYS A 101 12.50 -10.57 -2.04
N PRO A 102 12.80 -9.43 -1.39
CA PRO A 102 11.90 -8.86 -0.39
C PRO A 102 10.63 -8.30 -1.06
N LEU A 103 9.47 -8.65 -0.48
CA LEU A 103 8.16 -8.31 -1.03
C LEU A 103 7.38 -7.33 -0.14
N TYR A 104 6.63 -6.43 -0.74
CA TYR A 104 5.72 -5.50 -0.09
C TYR A 104 4.36 -5.55 -0.78
N VAL A 105 3.38 -6.15 -0.12
CA VAL A 105 2.00 -6.21 -0.61
C VAL A 105 1.32 -4.89 -0.21
N VAL A 106 1.05 -4.05 -1.20
CA VAL A 106 0.28 -2.81 -0.99
C VAL A 106 -1.22 -3.13 -0.92
N HIS A 107 -2.03 -2.24 -0.36
CA HIS A 107 -3.49 -2.41 -0.20
C HIS A 107 -3.92 -3.80 0.19
N VAL A 108 -3.55 -4.19 1.39
CA VAL A 108 -4.18 -5.34 2.01
C VAL A 108 -5.58 -4.92 2.44
N MET A 109 -6.57 -5.29 1.63
CA MET A 109 -7.98 -4.91 1.80
C MET A 109 -8.76 -5.93 2.60
N SER A 110 -8.41 -7.20 2.44
CA SER A 110 -9.19 -8.29 3.02
C SER A 110 -8.51 -9.00 4.18
N LYS A 111 -9.35 -9.65 4.97
CA LYS A 111 -8.91 -10.53 6.07
C LYS A 111 -8.14 -11.73 5.52
N SER A 112 -8.57 -12.30 4.39
CA SER A 112 -7.90 -13.44 3.77
C SER A 112 -6.49 -13.10 3.26
N ALA A 113 -6.30 -11.98 2.54
CA ALA A 113 -4.97 -11.53 2.12
C ALA A 113 -4.08 -11.17 3.33
N ALA A 114 -4.62 -10.53 4.36
CA ALA A 114 -3.89 -10.25 5.60
C ALA A 114 -3.41 -11.55 6.29
N LYS A 115 -4.23 -12.60 6.30
CA LYS A 115 -3.85 -13.92 6.83
C LYS A 115 -2.72 -14.55 6.00
N VAL A 116 -2.75 -14.43 4.68
CA VAL A 116 -1.65 -14.90 3.80
C VAL A 116 -0.34 -14.20 4.15
N VAL A 117 -0.33 -12.87 4.26
CA VAL A 117 0.87 -12.11 4.65
C VAL A 117 1.34 -12.52 6.05
N ALA A 118 0.42 -12.65 7.01
CA ALA A 118 0.77 -13.05 8.38
C ALA A 118 1.36 -14.46 8.46
N GLY A 119 0.79 -15.42 7.72
CA GLY A 119 1.30 -16.79 7.60
C GLY A 119 2.69 -16.82 6.96
N ALA A 120 2.85 -16.15 5.82
CA ALA A 120 4.13 -16.04 5.13
C ALA A 120 5.24 -15.44 6.01
N ARG A 121 4.93 -14.42 6.83
CA ARG A 121 5.88 -13.84 7.79
C ARG A 121 6.25 -14.81 8.89
N ARG A 122 5.29 -15.60 9.39
CA ARG A 122 5.50 -16.64 10.41
C ARG A 122 6.44 -17.73 9.89
N ASP A 123 6.31 -18.10 8.62
CA ASP A 123 7.21 -19.03 7.91
C ASP A 123 8.58 -18.41 7.59
N GLY A 124 8.82 -17.19 8.07
CA GLY A 124 10.07 -16.47 7.88
C GLY A 124 10.21 -15.77 6.53
N ARG A 125 9.23 -15.80 5.62
CA ARG A 125 9.35 -15.10 4.32
C ARG A 125 9.56 -13.59 4.54
N VAL A 126 10.36 -12.95 3.68
CA VAL A 126 10.62 -11.50 3.76
C VAL A 126 9.50 -10.77 3.02
N VAL A 127 8.34 -10.68 3.68
CA VAL A 127 7.16 -9.98 3.15
C VAL A 127 6.62 -8.97 4.17
N PHE A 128 6.18 -7.82 3.66
CA PHE A 128 5.46 -6.78 4.39
C PHE A 128 4.07 -6.61 3.77
N GLY A 129 3.09 -6.23 4.59
CA GLY A 129 1.73 -5.94 4.14
C GLY A 129 1.29 -4.58 4.65
N GLU A 130 0.54 -3.86 3.83
CA GLU A 130 0.13 -2.48 4.01
C GLU A 130 -1.42 -2.38 3.94
N PRO A 131 -2.19 -2.35 5.07
CA PRO A 131 -3.69 -2.24 5.16
C PRO A 131 -4.42 -1.09 4.39
N ILE A 132 -5.28 -0.18 4.93
CA ILE A 132 -5.46 1.26 4.51
C ILE A 132 -5.97 2.13 5.65
N ALA A 133 -5.89 3.47 5.57
CA ALA A 133 -6.87 4.31 6.27
C ALA A 133 -8.31 3.87 5.97
N ALA A 134 -8.72 3.75 4.70
CA ALA A 134 -10.06 3.32 4.30
C ALA A 134 -10.41 1.92 4.83
N GLY A 135 -9.61 0.89 4.56
CA GLY A 135 -9.83 -0.48 5.05
C GLY A 135 -9.66 -0.67 6.58
N LEU A 136 -9.16 0.33 7.31
CA LEU A 136 -9.16 0.35 8.77
C LEU A 136 -10.30 1.19 9.36
N GLY A 137 -10.83 2.15 8.60
CA GLY A 137 -11.79 3.16 9.06
C GLY A 137 -13.23 2.89 8.63
N THR A 138 -13.44 2.24 7.48
CA THR A 138 -14.74 1.94 6.87
C THR A 138 -14.73 0.54 6.23
N ASP A 139 -15.83 0.13 5.60
CA ASP A 139 -15.98 -1.14 4.90
C ASP A 139 -16.84 -1.03 3.63
N GLY A 140 -16.79 -2.05 2.76
CA GLY A 140 -17.44 -2.00 1.44
C GLY A 140 -18.97 -2.05 1.45
N THR A 141 -19.65 -2.04 2.61
CA THR A 141 -21.13 -2.02 2.65
C THR A 141 -21.70 -0.76 1.99
N HIS A 142 -20.92 0.31 1.91
CA HIS A 142 -21.29 1.55 1.23
C HIS A 142 -21.51 1.36 -0.28
N CYS A 143 -20.90 0.37 -0.93
CA CYS A 143 -21.14 0.04 -2.34
C CYS A 143 -22.60 -0.36 -2.61
N TRP A 144 -23.36 -0.77 -1.58
CA TRP A 144 -24.79 -1.11 -1.67
C TRP A 144 -25.72 0.04 -1.26
N HIS A 145 -25.19 1.24 -1.04
CA HIS A 145 -26.01 2.38 -0.67
C HIS A 145 -26.97 2.78 -1.81
N LYS A 146 -28.20 3.16 -1.47
CA LYS A 146 -29.25 3.49 -2.45
C LYS A 146 -28.93 4.73 -3.29
N ASP A 147 -28.21 5.69 -2.70
CA ASP A 147 -27.65 6.81 -3.44
C ASP A 147 -26.37 6.36 -4.16
N TRP A 148 -26.44 6.34 -5.49
CA TRP A 148 -25.32 5.98 -6.36
C TRP A 148 -24.10 6.86 -6.13
N ALA A 149 -24.29 8.17 -5.90
CA ALA A 149 -23.19 9.07 -5.65
C ALA A 149 -22.47 8.72 -4.35
N HIS A 150 -23.18 8.22 -3.33
CA HIS A 150 -22.56 7.69 -2.11
C HIS A 150 -21.83 6.38 -2.39
N ALA A 151 -22.47 5.44 -3.09
CA ALA A 151 -21.88 4.13 -3.38
C ALA A 151 -20.60 4.24 -4.23
N ALA A 152 -20.54 5.16 -5.20
CA ALA A 152 -19.37 5.35 -6.05
C ALA A 152 -18.18 6.02 -5.32
N ARG A 153 -18.40 6.63 -4.14
CA ARG A 153 -17.33 7.23 -3.33
C ARG A 153 -16.50 6.19 -2.57
N ASP A 154 -17.06 5.02 -2.31
CA ASP A 154 -16.47 4.02 -1.39
C ASP A 154 -15.83 2.82 -2.11
N ASP A 155 -15.18 3.08 -3.25
CA ASP A 155 -14.35 2.09 -3.95
C ASP A 155 -12.95 2.03 -3.29
N LEU A 156 -12.84 1.25 -2.22
CA LEU A 156 -11.74 1.25 -1.24
C LEU A 156 -10.38 0.71 -1.78
N SER A 157 -9.24 1.40 -1.52
CA SER A 157 -7.83 0.92 -1.76
C SER A 157 -6.69 1.62 -0.87
N LEU A 158 -5.73 0.84 -0.27
CA LEU A 158 -4.34 0.88 0.46
C LEU A 158 -3.75 1.77 1.61
N THR A 159 -2.90 1.20 2.52
CA THR A 159 -2.22 1.80 3.72
C THR A 159 -0.91 2.49 3.44
N GLY A 160 -0.91 3.37 2.48
CA GLY A 160 -0.59 4.74 2.84
C GLY A 160 -1.94 5.38 3.09
N THR A 161 -2.46 5.91 1.99
CA THR A 161 -3.86 6.30 1.84
C THR A 161 -4.41 5.95 0.47
N ASP A 162 -3.53 5.72 -0.52
CA ASP A 162 -3.84 5.84 -1.96
C ASP A 162 -4.82 6.91 -2.25
N ASN A 163 -4.41 8.08 -1.77
CA ASN A 163 -5.08 9.29 -2.08
C ASN A 163 -5.03 9.52 -3.60
N CYS A 164 -6.05 9.03 -4.27
CA CYS A 164 -6.29 9.10 -5.69
C CYS A 164 -7.73 9.61 -5.84
N THR A 165 -7.89 10.90 -5.58
CA THR A 165 -9.21 11.51 -5.41
C THR A 165 -9.79 11.94 -6.74
N PHE A 166 -11.04 11.54 -6.98
CA PHE A 166 -11.86 12.02 -8.08
C PHE A 166 -13.11 12.66 -7.51
N SER A 167 -13.53 13.83 -7.99
CA SER A 167 -14.78 14.44 -7.57
C SER A 167 -15.99 13.57 -7.94
N VAL A 168 -17.15 13.85 -7.34
CA VAL A 168 -18.39 13.12 -7.67
C VAL A 168 -18.70 13.19 -9.17
N CYS A 169 -18.46 14.34 -9.82
CA CYS A 169 -18.71 14.48 -11.26
C CYS A 169 -17.74 13.66 -12.13
N GLN A 170 -16.50 13.45 -11.68
CA GLN A 170 -15.55 12.55 -12.33
C GLN A 170 -15.94 11.09 -12.10
N LYS A 171 -16.36 10.73 -10.88
CA LYS A 171 -16.87 9.38 -10.56
C LYS A 171 -18.06 9.01 -11.46
N ALA A 172 -18.93 9.97 -11.77
CA ALA A 172 -20.11 9.80 -12.62
C ALA A 172 -19.83 9.34 -14.07
N LEU A 173 -18.57 9.30 -14.52
CA LEU A 173 -18.18 8.67 -15.79
C LEU A 173 -18.63 7.20 -15.86
N GLY A 174 -18.69 6.50 -14.72
CA GLY A 174 -19.14 5.11 -14.63
C GLY A 174 -20.58 4.94 -14.14
N LYS A 175 -21.44 5.96 -14.23
CA LYS A 175 -22.83 5.90 -13.73
C LYS A 175 -23.66 4.74 -14.29
N ASP A 176 -23.38 4.33 -15.52
CA ASP A 176 -24.07 3.23 -16.20
C ASP A 176 -23.17 1.99 -16.37
N ASP A 177 -21.94 2.02 -15.84
CA ASP A 177 -20.92 0.99 -16.01
C ASP A 177 -19.81 1.16 -14.96
N PHE A 178 -19.85 0.36 -13.90
CA PHE A 178 -18.91 0.47 -12.78
C PHE A 178 -17.44 0.33 -13.20
N THR A 179 -17.14 -0.32 -14.33
CA THR A 179 -15.75 -0.49 -14.82
C THR A 179 -15.13 0.82 -15.31
N LYS A 180 -15.96 1.84 -15.51
CA LYS A 180 -15.56 3.20 -15.92
C LYS A 180 -15.55 4.20 -14.76
N ILE A 181 -15.91 3.77 -13.55
CA ILE A 181 -15.73 4.60 -12.36
C ILE A 181 -14.23 4.74 -12.15
N PRO A 182 -13.65 5.96 -12.13
CA PRO A 182 -12.25 6.12 -11.80
C PRO A 182 -11.97 5.65 -10.37
N ASN A 183 -11.20 4.58 -10.21
CA ASN A 183 -10.85 3.99 -8.92
C ASN A 183 -10.00 4.92 -8.07
N GLY A 184 -10.35 5.04 -6.78
CA GLY A 184 -9.59 5.81 -5.81
C GLY A 184 -10.46 6.57 -4.80
N VAL A 185 -9.88 6.86 -3.63
CA VAL A 185 -10.54 7.49 -2.49
C VAL A 185 -9.64 8.55 -1.84
N ASN A 186 -10.21 9.28 -0.88
CA ASN A 186 -9.49 10.24 -0.06
C ASN A 186 -8.87 9.56 1.18
N GLY A 187 -7.86 10.21 1.76
CA GLY A 187 -7.38 9.77 3.07
C GLY A 187 -6.09 10.40 3.57
N VAL A 188 -5.35 11.13 2.72
CA VAL A 188 -4.04 11.72 3.07
C VAL A 188 -4.06 12.53 4.37
N GLU A 189 -5.14 13.29 4.57
CA GLU A 189 -5.35 14.12 5.76
C GLU A 189 -5.82 13.30 6.97
N ASP A 190 -6.74 12.35 6.75
CA ASP A 190 -7.46 11.69 7.84
C ASP A 190 -6.74 10.47 8.43
N ARG A 191 -5.75 9.92 7.70
CA ARG A 191 -5.02 8.70 8.07
C ARG A 191 -4.61 8.65 9.54
N MET A 192 -4.03 9.74 10.06
CA MET A 192 -3.47 9.75 11.42
C MET A 192 -4.57 9.62 12.47
N SER A 193 -5.64 10.43 12.38
CA SER A 193 -6.73 10.38 13.36
C SER A 193 -7.57 9.11 13.22
N VAL A 194 -7.81 8.61 12.00
CA VAL A 194 -8.53 7.34 11.79
C VAL A 194 -7.78 6.17 12.42
N ILE A 195 -6.47 6.08 12.21
CA ILE A 195 -5.64 5.02 12.82
C ILE A 195 -5.56 5.21 14.34
N TRP A 196 -5.49 6.44 14.84
CA TRP A 196 -5.49 6.71 16.28
C TRP A 196 -6.80 6.25 16.93
N GLU A 197 -7.93 6.68 16.40
CA GLU A 197 -9.27 6.32 16.89
C GLU A 197 -9.48 4.80 16.85
N LYS A 198 -9.28 4.18 15.69
CA LYS A 198 -9.55 2.75 15.51
C LYS A 198 -8.48 1.85 16.12
N GLY A 199 -7.27 2.36 16.38
CA GLY A 199 -6.12 1.59 16.86
C GLY A 199 -5.75 1.86 18.31
N VAL A 200 -5.45 3.11 18.65
CA VAL A 200 -4.95 3.50 19.97
C VAL A 200 -6.10 3.68 20.95
N HIS A 201 -7.07 4.53 20.61
CA HIS A 201 -8.21 4.82 21.48
C HIS A 201 -9.03 3.55 21.78
N SER A 202 -9.18 2.68 20.79
CA SER A 202 -9.86 1.38 20.95
C SER A 202 -9.07 0.32 21.75
N GLY A 203 -7.83 0.60 22.14
CA GLY A 203 -6.97 -0.32 22.91
C GLY A 203 -6.33 -1.45 22.10
N LYS A 204 -6.37 -1.41 20.76
CA LYS A 204 -5.74 -2.45 19.90
C LYS A 204 -4.23 -2.32 19.80
N MET A 205 -3.69 -1.12 19.99
CA MET A 205 -2.25 -0.85 20.02
C MET A 205 -1.94 0.32 20.95
N ASP A 206 -0.70 0.41 21.41
CA ASP A 206 -0.20 1.59 22.13
C ASP A 206 0.25 2.70 21.16
N GLU A 207 0.53 3.87 21.73
CA GLU A 207 1.03 5.05 21.01
C GLU A 207 2.41 4.84 20.36
N ASN A 208 3.27 3.99 20.93
CA ASN A 208 4.57 3.67 20.34
C ASN A 208 4.41 2.85 19.06
N ARG A 209 3.46 1.91 19.07
CA ARG A 209 3.09 1.12 17.91
C ARG A 209 2.42 1.99 16.85
N PHE A 210 1.60 2.96 17.24
CA PHE A 210 1.07 3.98 16.35
C PHE A 210 2.19 4.73 15.62
N VAL A 211 3.19 5.25 16.33
CA VAL A 211 4.38 5.89 15.71
C VAL A 211 5.08 4.94 14.74
N ALA A 212 5.25 3.67 15.13
CA ALA A 212 5.92 2.68 14.32
C ALA A 212 5.21 2.42 12.99
N VAL A 213 3.88 2.29 12.98
CA VAL A 213 3.09 1.97 11.77
C VAL A 213 2.79 3.20 10.92
N THR A 214 2.85 4.41 11.48
CA THR A 214 2.57 5.64 10.74
C THR A 214 3.81 6.33 10.19
N SER A 215 5.01 6.06 10.75
CA SER A 215 6.26 6.70 10.33
C SER A 215 7.49 5.77 10.37
N SER A 216 7.88 5.22 11.52
CA SER A 216 9.20 4.60 11.70
C SER A 216 9.43 3.38 10.80
N THR A 217 8.41 2.55 10.60
CA THR A 217 8.52 1.34 9.77
C THR A 217 8.67 1.71 8.29
N ALA A 218 7.95 2.72 7.82
CA ALA A 218 8.10 3.23 6.45
C ALA A 218 9.54 3.76 6.23
N ALA A 219 10.05 4.57 7.17
CA ALA A 219 11.43 5.08 7.09
C ALA A 219 12.48 3.96 7.08
N LYS A 220 12.26 2.87 7.83
CA LYS A 220 13.15 1.70 7.83
C LYS A 220 13.07 0.94 6.50
N ILE A 221 11.88 0.63 6.01
CA ILE A 221 11.68 -0.12 4.76
C ILE A 221 12.29 0.64 3.57
N PHE A 222 11.98 1.94 3.48
CA PHE A 222 12.39 2.78 2.36
C PHE A 222 13.73 3.50 2.58
N ASN A 223 14.49 3.12 3.61
CA ASN A 223 15.90 3.46 3.82
C ASN A 223 16.22 4.94 4.10
N PHE A 224 15.48 5.57 5.00
CA PHE A 224 15.79 6.91 5.52
C PHE A 224 15.53 7.00 7.03
N TYR A 225 15.72 5.90 7.75
CA TYR A 225 15.73 5.86 9.21
C TYR A 225 17.18 5.93 9.74
N PRO A 226 17.49 6.72 10.78
CA PRO A 226 16.59 7.54 11.60
C PRO A 226 16.42 8.98 11.12
N GLN A 227 16.82 9.33 9.87
CA GLN A 227 16.60 10.68 9.34
C GLN A 227 15.14 11.13 9.49
N LYS A 228 14.17 10.25 9.25
CA LYS A 228 12.76 10.47 9.60
C LYS A 228 12.19 9.34 10.45
N GLY A 229 11.02 9.60 11.04
CA GLY A 229 10.27 8.61 11.82
C GLY A 229 10.86 8.32 13.20
N ARG A 230 11.68 9.23 13.74
CA ARG A 230 12.20 9.23 15.10
C ARG A 230 12.43 10.66 15.58
N ILE A 231 12.09 10.96 16.82
CA ILE A 231 12.52 12.18 17.50
C ILE A 231 13.84 11.87 18.18
N ALA A 232 14.94 12.38 17.62
CA ALA A 232 16.29 12.22 18.12
C ALA A 232 17.18 13.33 17.57
N GLU A 233 18.29 13.61 18.26
CA GLU A 233 19.32 14.50 17.73
C GLU A 233 19.83 13.97 16.37
N GLY A 234 19.96 14.87 15.40
CA GLY A 234 20.36 14.54 14.02
C GLY A 234 19.25 14.07 13.08
N SER A 235 18.03 13.85 13.56
CA SER A 235 16.86 13.59 12.70
C SER A 235 16.29 14.88 12.09
N ASP A 236 15.62 14.77 10.94
CA ASP A 236 14.88 15.88 10.35
C ASP A 236 13.79 16.36 11.31
N ALA A 237 13.64 17.69 11.43
CA ALA A 237 12.59 18.32 12.24
C ALA A 237 11.22 18.29 11.52
N ASP A 238 10.73 17.07 11.27
CA ASP A 238 9.38 16.77 10.83
C ASP A 238 8.60 16.20 12.03
N LEU A 239 7.85 17.06 12.71
CA LEU A 239 7.26 16.80 14.02
C LEU A 239 5.77 17.14 14.01
N VAL A 240 5.00 16.44 14.83
CA VAL A 240 3.59 16.75 15.08
C VAL A 240 3.38 16.85 16.58
N VAL A 241 2.81 17.98 17.03
CA VAL A 241 2.25 18.08 18.38
C VAL A 241 0.85 17.49 18.32
N TRP A 242 0.68 16.37 19.02
CA TRP A 242 -0.52 15.54 18.95
C TRP A 242 -1.29 15.61 20.26
N ASP A 243 -2.56 15.98 20.22
CA ASP A 243 -3.45 15.90 21.38
C ASP A 243 -4.22 14.58 21.34
N PRO A 244 -3.92 13.63 22.23
CA PRO A 244 -4.57 12.32 22.25
C PRO A 244 -6.00 12.36 22.81
N THR A 245 -6.39 13.43 23.49
CA THR A 245 -7.68 13.59 24.18
C THR A 245 -8.66 14.44 23.40
N ALA A 246 -8.17 15.39 22.61
CA ALA A 246 -9.01 16.17 21.71
C ALA A 246 -9.69 15.28 20.68
N THR A 247 -10.90 15.67 20.31
CA THR A 247 -11.70 15.01 19.28
C THR A 247 -11.97 15.95 18.12
N ARG A 248 -12.05 15.40 16.90
CA ARG A 248 -12.59 16.10 15.73
C ARG A 248 -13.59 15.21 15.01
N THR A 249 -14.57 15.82 14.36
CA THR A 249 -15.47 15.11 13.43
C THR A 249 -14.93 15.31 12.01
N ILE A 250 -14.66 14.23 11.31
CA ILE A 250 -14.23 14.29 9.91
C ILE A 250 -15.41 14.72 9.04
N SER A 251 -15.22 15.76 8.22
CA SER A 251 -16.21 16.20 7.25
C SER A 251 -15.57 16.82 6.02
N ALA A 252 -16.11 16.52 4.83
CA ALA A 252 -15.75 17.15 3.56
C ALA A 252 -15.87 18.69 3.60
N SER A 253 -16.78 19.21 4.43
CA SER A 253 -16.97 20.65 4.64
C SER A 253 -15.82 21.34 5.37
N THR A 254 -14.95 20.58 6.03
CA THR A 254 -13.88 21.09 6.92
C THR A 254 -12.49 20.57 6.59
N HIS A 255 -12.38 19.55 5.74
CA HIS A 255 -11.08 19.01 5.34
C HIS A 255 -10.34 19.99 4.39
N HIS A 256 -9.06 19.77 4.21
CA HIS A 256 -8.19 20.54 3.33
C HIS A 256 -7.95 19.86 1.97
N GLN A 257 -8.59 18.71 1.72
CA GLN A 257 -8.52 18.00 0.45
C GLN A 257 -9.35 18.73 -0.63
N ALA A 258 -8.97 18.56 -1.90
CA ALA A 258 -9.68 19.18 -3.02
C ALA A 258 -10.96 18.44 -3.43
N VAL A 259 -11.12 17.19 -2.99
CA VAL A 259 -12.29 16.35 -3.29
C VAL A 259 -13.53 16.89 -2.60
N ASP A 260 -14.70 16.66 -3.19
CA ASP A 260 -16.00 17.18 -2.73
C ASP A 260 -16.76 16.22 -1.80
N TYR A 261 -16.09 15.18 -1.29
CA TYR A 261 -16.62 14.21 -0.34
C TYR A 261 -15.53 13.63 0.57
N ASN A 262 -15.93 12.94 1.64
CA ASN A 262 -15.02 12.18 2.48
C ASN A 262 -15.61 10.80 2.80
N ILE A 263 -14.85 9.72 2.60
CA ILE A 263 -15.31 8.36 2.94
C ILE A 263 -15.45 8.13 4.46
N PHE A 264 -14.87 9.00 5.27
CA PHE A 264 -14.98 8.99 6.74
C PHE A 264 -15.97 10.04 7.26
N GLU A 265 -16.89 10.53 6.41
CA GLU A 265 -17.85 11.58 6.78
C GLU A 265 -18.59 11.26 8.09
N GLY A 266 -18.56 12.22 9.03
CA GLY A 266 -19.20 12.10 10.34
C GLY A 266 -18.43 11.28 11.37
N MET A 267 -17.29 10.68 11.01
CA MET A 267 -16.48 9.93 11.98
C MET A 267 -15.88 10.86 13.03
N VAL A 268 -16.21 10.61 14.29
CA VAL A 268 -15.57 11.27 15.44
C VAL A 268 -14.28 10.52 15.75
N CYS A 269 -13.15 11.22 15.72
CA CYS A 269 -11.85 10.67 16.05
C CYS A 269 -11.21 11.40 17.22
N HIS A 270 -10.74 10.64 18.21
CA HIS A 270 -9.71 11.12 19.14
C HIS A 270 -8.37 11.23 18.42
N GLY A 271 -7.47 12.05 18.96
CA GLY A 271 -6.16 12.25 18.37
C GLY A 271 -6.18 13.31 17.27
N VAL A 272 -5.82 14.54 17.64
CA VAL A 272 -5.84 15.70 16.75
C VAL A 272 -4.43 16.28 16.62
N PRO A 273 -3.94 16.53 15.38
CA PRO A 273 -2.71 17.28 15.18
C PRO A 273 -2.95 18.76 15.52
N LEU A 274 -2.34 19.26 16.58
CA LEU A 274 -2.43 20.67 16.98
C LEU A 274 -1.46 21.55 16.19
N VAL A 275 -0.25 21.05 16.00
CA VAL A 275 0.83 21.73 15.29
C VAL A 275 1.56 20.73 14.40
N THR A 276 1.79 21.08 13.14
CA THR A 276 2.69 20.33 12.26
C THR A 276 3.92 21.17 11.96
N VAL A 277 5.09 20.61 12.24
CA VAL A 277 6.39 21.16 11.87
C VAL A 277 6.93 20.35 10.72
N SER A 278 7.29 21.00 9.62
CA SER A 278 7.98 20.38 8.50
C SER A 278 9.28 21.11 8.21
N ARG A 279 10.38 20.37 8.13
CA ARG A 279 11.73 20.91 7.90
C ARG A 279 12.09 22.03 8.88
N GLY A 280 11.68 21.87 10.14
CA GLY A 280 11.93 22.84 11.22
C GLY A 280 11.08 24.10 11.18
N ARG A 281 10.04 24.16 10.34
CA ARG A 281 9.11 25.29 10.26
C ARG A 281 7.69 24.85 10.64
N VAL A 282 6.99 25.65 11.43
CA VAL A 282 5.56 25.45 11.69
C VAL A 282 4.81 25.71 10.38
N VAL A 283 4.18 24.66 9.86
CA VAL A 283 3.41 24.71 8.60
C VAL A 283 1.90 24.57 8.81
N TYR A 284 1.50 24.14 10.00
CA TYR A 284 0.11 24.06 10.42
C TYR A 284 0.02 24.34 11.92
N GLU A 285 -0.84 25.26 12.32
CA GLU A 285 -1.14 25.57 13.71
C GLU A 285 -2.50 26.27 13.79
N ARG A 286 -3.29 26.04 14.85
CA ARG A 286 -4.59 26.68 15.08
C ARG A 286 -5.57 26.56 13.88
N GLY A 287 -5.54 25.42 13.19
CA GLY A 287 -6.42 25.17 12.04
C GLY A 287 -6.01 25.88 10.74
N ALA A 288 -4.88 26.57 10.71
CA ALA A 288 -4.42 27.31 9.53
C ALA A 288 -3.14 26.69 8.95
N LEU A 289 -3.09 26.57 7.62
CA LEU A 289 -1.88 26.21 6.88
C LEU A 289 -1.02 27.45 6.62
N THR A 290 0.28 27.36 6.85
CA THR A 290 1.26 28.40 6.55
C THR A 290 2.46 27.76 5.85
N VAL A 291 2.29 27.48 4.56
CA VAL A 291 3.30 26.81 3.73
C VAL A 291 3.16 27.26 2.28
N GLU A 292 4.27 27.25 1.56
CA GLU A 292 4.34 27.61 0.14
C GLU A 292 4.58 26.37 -0.73
N ALA A 293 3.99 26.39 -1.93
CA ALA A 293 4.23 25.36 -2.94
C ALA A 293 5.73 25.28 -3.26
N GLY A 294 6.28 24.07 -3.26
CA GLY A 294 7.72 23.85 -3.49
C GLY A 294 8.60 23.94 -2.23
N ALA A 295 8.04 24.13 -1.02
CA ALA A 295 8.81 24.05 0.23
C ALA A 295 9.34 22.62 0.53
N GLY A 296 8.62 21.60 0.08
CA GLY A 296 9.03 20.19 0.19
C GLY A 296 10.29 19.85 -0.62
N ARG A 297 10.94 18.73 -0.30
CA ARG A 297 12.14 18.25 -1.01
C ARG A 297 12.04 16.76 -1.28
N PHE A 298 12.53 16.34 -2.44
CA PHE A 298 12.75 14.93 -2.73
C PHE A 298 13.81 14.38 -1.77
N VAL A 299 13.55 13.20 -1.19
CA VAL A 299 14.50 12.47 -0.33
C VAL A 299 15.03 11.29 -1.14
N PRO A 300 16.26 11.35 -1.66
CA PRO A 300 16.86 10.21 -2.35
C PRO A 300 17.08 9.07 -1.36
N ARG A 301 16.75 7.85 -1.77
CA ARG A 301 16.80 6.66 -0.93
C ARG A 301 17.84 5.68 -1.47
N PRO A 302 18.88 5.32 -0.68
CA PRO A 302 19.84 4.32 -1.12
C PRO A 302 19.18 2.94 -1.27
N PRO A 303 19.65 2.10 -2.21
CA PRO A 303 19.26 0.70 -2.28
C PRO A 303 19.77 -0.08 -1.05
N PHE A 304 19.38 -1.35 -0.94
CA PHE A 304 19.82 -2.29 0.10
C PHE A 304 19.51 -1.85 1.54
N SER A 305 18.28 -1.41 1.80
CA SER A 305 17.81 -1.12 3.18
C SER A 305 18.20 -2.26 4.14
N GLU A 306 18.94 -1.96 5.20
CA GLU A 306 19.37 -2.96 6.18
C GLU A 306 18.19 -3.68 6.84
N PHE A 307 17.10 -2.95 7.11
CA PHE A 307 15.89 -3.52 7.68
C PHE A 307 15.27 -4.61 6.79
N VAL A 308 15.42 -4.46 5.47
CA VAL A 308 14.87 -5.35 4.46
C VAL A 308 15.87 -6.45 4.08
N TYR A 309 17.13 -6.09 3.81
CA TYR A 309 18.12 -6.94 3.15
C TYR A 309 19.01 -7.74 4.10
N LYS A 310 19.08 -7.41 5.40
CA LYS A 310 19.95 -8.14 6.33
C LYS A 310 19.65 -9.64 6.35
N ARG A 311 18.37 -10.03 6.37
CA ARG A 311 17.96 -11.45 6.29
C ARG A 311 18.12 -12.05 4.89
N VAL A 312 17.91 -11.24 3.85
CA VAL A 312 18.05 -11.67 2.44
C VAL A 312 19.48 -12.12 2.18
N ARG A 313 20.48 -11.28 2.52
CA ARG A 313 21.90 -11.59 2.31
C ARG A 313 22.37 -12.81 3.12
N GLN A 314 21.87 -12.99 4.34
CA GLN A 314 22.23 -14.16 5.15
C GLN A 314 21.73 -15.48 4.54
N ARG A 315 20.59 -15.48 3.83
CA ARG A 315 20.02 -16.68 3.20
C ARG A 315 20.79 -17.19 2.00
N GLU A 316 21.59 -16.35 1.36
CA GLU A 316 22.32 -16.69 0.14
C GLU A 316 23.58 -17.52 0.39
N GLN A 317 23.97 -17.67 1.65
CA GLN A 317 25.12 -18.48 2.07
C GLN A 317 24.76 -19.97 2.04
N VAL A 318 24.52 -20.53 0.86
CA VAL A 318 24.27 -21.98 0.67
C VAL A 318 25.38 -22.62 -0.16
N ARG A 319 25.66 -23.91 0.11
CA ARG A 319 26.71 -24.68 -0.58
C ARG A 319 26.09 -25.86 -1.33
N ALA A 320 26.62 -26.15 -2.52
CA ALA A 320 26.25 -27.34 -3.28
C ALA A 320 26.81 -28.61 -2.65
N VAL A 321 26.09 -29.72 -2.81
CA VAL A 321 26.62 -31.05 -2.50
C VAL A 321 27.59 -31.45 -3.60
N ILE A 322 28.84 -31.71 -3.23
CA ILE A 322 29.83 -32.29 -4.14
C ILE A 322 29.46 -33.75 -4.35
N ARG A 323 29.21 -34.14 -5.61
CA ARG A 323 28.92 -35.52 -5.99
C ARG A 323 29.99 -36.02 -6.94
N GLU A 324 30.31 -37.31 -6.86
CA GLU A 324 31.10 -37.96 -7.90
C GLU A 324 30.32 -37.95 -9.24
N PRO A 325 31.01 -37.86 -10.39
CA PRO A 325 30.37 -38.01 -11.69
C PRO A 325 29.67 -39.36 -11.80
N TYR A 326 28.43 -39.39 -12.29
CA TYR A 326 27.71 -40.63 -12.55
C TYR A 326 28.42 -41.43 -13.65
N ARG A 327 28.81 -42.67 -13.33
CA ARG A 327 29.51 -43.59 -14.25
C ARG A 327 28.62 -44.73 -14.79
N GLY A 328 27.33 -44.74 -14.44
CA GLY A 328 26.43 -45.81 -14.87
C GLY A 328 25.97 -45.66 -16.32
N LYS A 329 25.27 -46.67 -16.83
CA LYS A 329 24.69 -46.64 -18.18
C LYS A 329 23.61 -45.56 -18.27
N VAL A 330 23.53 -44.92 -19.44
CA VAL A 330 22.46 -44.00 -19.83
C VAL A 330 21.76 -44.59 -21.05
N VAL A 331 20.42 -44.59 -21.04
CA VAL A 331 19.63 -45.08 -22.18
C VAL A 331 19.80 -44.13 -23.38
N SER A 332 19.90 -44.68 -24.59
CA SER A 332 19.89 -43.87 -25.83
C SER A 332 18.47 -43.37 -26.10
N MET A 333 18.31 -42.07 -26.35
CA MET A 333 17.08 -41.49 -26.92
C MET A 333 17.00 -41.75 -28.42
#